data_AF-A0A7J7GJG9-F1
#
_entry.id   AF-A0A7J7GJG9-F1
#
_cell.length_a   1.000
_cell.length_b   1.000
_cell.length_c   1.000
_cell.angle_alpha   90.00
_cell.angle_beta   90.00
_cell.angle_gamma   90.00
#
_symmetry.space_group_name_H-M   'P 1'
#
loop_
_entity.id
_entity.type
_entity.pdbx_description
1 polymer ?
#
loop_
_entity_poly.entity_id
_entity_poly.type
_entity_poly.pdbx_seq_one_letter_code
_entity_poly.pdbx_strand_id
1 'polypeptide(L)' 'MGDFNVALLIVAIVVCVLVFFFNVYLLVNFQHPDDANQAYFPKFVVVLGLSVAAISILMLPADVANRQACQHAIYNGAL' A
#
# COMPACT_ATOMS: atom_id res chain seq x y z
N MET A 1 -5.86 -21.60 11.09
CA MET A 1 -6.59 -20.36 10.74
C MET A 1 -5.74 -19.09 10.85
N GLY A 2 -4.61 -19.07 11.59
CA GLY A 2 -3.77 -17.87 11.73
C GLY A 2 -2.84 -17.56 10.56
N ASP A 3 -2.27 -18.57 9.89
CA ASP A 3 -1.10 -18.37 9.01
C ASP A 3 -1.41 -17.58 7.72
N PHE A 4 -2.60 -17.77 7.13
CA PHE A 4 -3.02 -17.06 5.92
C PHE A 4 -3.29 -15.57 6.14
N ASN A 5 -3.89 -15.21 7.29
CA ASN A 5 -4.15 -13.81 7.62
C ASN A 5 -2.84 -13.06 7.89
N VAL A 6 -1.88 -13.73 8.53
CA VAL A 6 -0.52 -13.21 8.76
C VAL A 6 0.21 -13.00 7.43
N ALA A 7 0.09 -13.92 6.46
CA ALA A 7 0.70 -13.76 5.14
C ALA A 7 0.13 -12.55 4.38
N LEU A 8 -1.19 -12.37 4.37
CA LEU A 8 -1.84 -11.21 3.74
C LEU A 8 -1.45 -9.88 4.41
N LEU A 9 -1.35 -9.88 5.74
CA LEU A 9 -0.88 -8.73 6.51
C LEU A 9 0.56 -8.33 6.13
N ILE A 10 1.47 -9.30 6.06
CA ILE A 10 2.87 -9.07 5.70
C ILE A 10 2.97 -8.49 4.29
N VAL A 11 2.25 -9.06 3.32
CA VAL A 11 2.23 -8.57 1.94
C VAL A 11 1.68 -7.13 1.89
N ALA A 12 0.61 -6.84 2.62
CA ALA A 12 0.05 -5.49 2.68
C ALA A 12 1.06 -4.46 3.24
N ILE A 13 1.79 -4.80 4.30
CA ILE A 13 2.82 -3.94 4.90
C ILE A 13 3.95 -3.69 3.90
N VAL A 14 4.47 -4.75 3.26
CA VAL A 14 5.58 -4.64 2.29
C VAL A 14 5.19 -3.76 1.10
N VAL A 15 4.00 -3.97 0.55
CA VAL A 15 3.48 -3.18 -0.58
C VAL A 15 3.29 -1.71 -0.18
N CYS A 16 2.78 -1.45 1.01
CA CYS A 16 2.57 -0.08 1.52
C CYS A 16 3.91 0.68 1.66
N VAL A 17 4.94 0.01 2.20
CA VAL A 17 6.29 0.57 2.32
C VAL A 17 6.90 0.85 0.94
N LEU A 18 6.77 -0.09 -0.01
CA LEU A 18 7.29 0.09 -1.37
C LEU A 18 6.64 1.28 -2.09
N VAL A 19 5.31 1.44 -1.99
CA VAL A 19 4.58 2.57 -2.57
C VAL A 19 5.08 3.89 -1.99
N PHE A 20 5.31 3.95 -0.68
CA PHE A 20 5.82 5.15 -0.03
C PHE A 20 7.21 5.54 -0.54
N PHE A 21 8.13 4.58 -0.62
CA PHE A 21 9.47 4.80 -1.18
C PHE A 21 9.43 5.23 -2.64
N PHE A 22 8.57 4.63 -3.45
CA PHE A 22 8.43 4.98 -4.86
C PHE A 22 7.93 6.42 -5.05
N ASN A 23 6.93 6.84 -4.26
CA ASN A 23 6.41 8.21 -4.29
C ASN A 23 7.47 9.24 -3.86
N VAL A 24 8.28 8.93 -2.84
CA VAL A 24 9.40 9.78 -2.43
C VAL A 24 10.48 9.86 -3.51
N TYR A 25 10.85 8.72 -4.12
CA TYR A 25 11.84 8.66 -5.19
C TYR A 25 11.44 9.50 -6.41
N LEU A 26 10.18 9.38 -6.85
CA LEU A 26 9.64 10.18 -7.94
C LEU A 26 9.74 11.67 -7.64
N LEU A 27 9.35 12.07 -6.43
CA LEU A 27 9.38 13.47 -6.03
C LEU A 27 10.82 14.01 -6.00
N VAL A 28 11.79 13.23 -5.52
CA VAL A 28 13.20 13.67 -5.48
C VAL A 28 13.83 13.74 -6.87
N ASN A 29 13.55 12.78 -7.76
CA ASN A 29 14.14 12.77 -9.11
C ASN A 29 13.49 13.76 -10.08
N PHE A 30 12.18 13.99 -9.96
CA PHE A 30 11.43 14.91 -10.83
C PHE A 30 11.19 16.28 -10.19
N GLN A 31 11.92 16.61 -9.12
CA GLN A 31 11.92 17.94 -8.55
C GLN A 31 12.49 18.95 -9.54
N HIS A 32 11.85 20.12 -9.61
CA HIS A 32 12.34 21.22 -10.44
C HIS A 32 13.68 21.72 -9.90
N PRO A 33 14.69 22.04 -10.74
CA PRO A 33 16.01 22.47 -10.29
C PRO A 33 16.01 23.75 -9.44
N ASP A 34 14.96 24.58 -9.51
CA ASP A 34 14.80 25.76 -8.64
C ASP A 34 14.21 25.44 -7.26
N ASP A 35 13.77 24.20 -7.00
CA ASP A 35 13.25 23.78 -5.70
C ASP A 35 14.39 23.19 -4.83
N ALA A 36 15.14 24.09 -4.20
CA ALA A 36 16.22 23.79 -3.26
C ALA A 36 15.73 23.27 -1.90
N ASN A 37 14.79 22.31 -1.88
CA ASN A 37 14.18 21.77 -0.67
C ASN A 37 13.53 22.85 0.23
N GLN A 38 12.93 23.90 -0.32
CA GLN A 38 12.23 24.91 0.51
C GLN A 38 10.76 24.56 0.74
N ALA A 39 10.10 23.89 -0.20
CA ALA A 39 8.66 23.65 -0.15
C ALA A 39 8.30 22.27 0.45
N TYR A 40 8.59 22.05 1.74
CA TYR A 40 8.33 20.76 2.41
C TYR A 40 6.83 20.42 2.54
N PHE A 41 5.98 21.41 2.77
CA PHE A 41 4.54 21.21 2.93
C PHE A 41 3.87 20.62 1.68
N PRO A 42 4.03 21.19 0.47
CA PRO A 42 3.46 20.59 -0.74
C PRO A 42 4.09 19.23 -1.08
N LYS A 43 5.38 19.00 -0.81
CA LYS A 43 6.00 17.68 -0.99
C LYS A 43 5.31 16.62 -0.12
N PHE A 44 5.05 16.94 1.14
CA PHE A 44 4.38 16.04 2.06
C PHE A 44 2.94 15.72 1.61
N VAL A 45 2.18 16.75 1.19
CA VAL A 45 0.81 16.58 0.69
C VAL A 45 0.78 15.71 -0.57
N VAL A 46 1.75 15.90 -1.48
CA VAL A 46 1.84 15.10 -2.72
C VAL A 46 2.21 13.64 -2.42
N VAL A 47 3.21 13.38 -1.58
CA VAL A 47 3.58 12.00 -1.19
C VAL A 47 2.41 11.31 -0.47
N LEU A 48 1.72 12.00 0.44
CA LEU A 48 0.55 11.43 1.11
C LEU A 48 -0.60 11.17 0.13
N GLY A 49 -0.93 12.13 -0.74
CA GLY A 49 -2.02 11.97 -1.71
C GLY A 49 -1.78 10.81 -2.67
N LEU A 50 -0.56 10.71 -3.24
CA LEU A 50 -0.19 9.60 -4.11
C LEU A 50 -0.19 8.25 -3.37
N SER A 51 0.26 8.23 -2.12
CA SER A 51 0.27 7.01 -1.32
C SER A 51 -1.14 6.52 -1.00
N VAL A 52 -2.05 7.41 -0.59
CA VAL A 52 -3.46 7.07 -0.30
C VAL A 52 -4.17 6.57 -1.56
N ALA A 53 -3.95 7.21 -2.72
CA ALA A 53 -4.54 6.79 -3.98
C ALA A 53 -4.07 5.38 -4.39
N ALA A 54 -2.76 5.12 -4.32
CA ALA A 54 -2.18 3.83 -4.67
C ALA A 54 -2.62 2.71 -3.72
N ILE A 55 -2.65 2.98 -2.40
CA ILE A 55 -3.13 2.01 -1.40
C ILE A 55 -4.60 1.65 -1.64
N SER A 56 -5.44 2.63 -2.01
CA SER A 56 -6.85 2.40 -2.30
C SER A 56 -7.07 1.40 -3.45
N ILE A 57 -6.20 1.42 -4.46
CA ILE A 57 -6.25 0.47 -5.59
C ILE A 57 -5.70 -0.90 -5.17
N LEU A 58 -4.61 -0.93 -4.41
CA LEU A 58 -3.95 -2.16 -3.95
C LEU A 58 -4.74 -2.91 -2.86
N MET A 59 -5.67 -2.24 -2.17
CA MET A 59 -6.61 -2.89 -1.26
C MET A 59 -7.62 -3.80 -1.99
N LEU A 60 -7.91 -3.57 -3.28
CA LEU A 60 -8.85 -4.37 -4.04
C LEU A 60 -8.45 -5.86 -4.17
N PRO A 61 -7.22 -6.22 -4.61
CA PRO A 61 -6.78 -7.62 -4.64
C PRO A 61 -6.61 -8.22 -3.25
N ALA A 62 -6.22 -7.42 -2.25
CA ALA A 62 -6.12 -7.88 -0.86
C ALA A 62 -7.51 -8.26 -0.30
N ASP A 63 -8.55 -7.49 -0.62
CA ASP A 63 -9.91 -7.75 -0.20
C ASP A 63 -10.51 -8.99 -0.91
N VAL A 64 -10.17 -9.20 -2.19
CA VAL A 64 -10.51 -10.43 -2.93
C VAL A 64 -9.83 -11.65 -2.30
N ALA A 65 -8.53 -11.58 -1.99
CA ALA A 65 -7.79 -12.69 -1.38
C ALA A 65 -8.31 -13.02 0.03
N ASN A 66 -8.68 -12.00 0.81
CA ASN A 66 -9.25 -12.17 2.14
C ASN A 66 -10.64 -12.84 2.09
N ARG A 67 -11.52 -12.42 1.15
CA ARG A 67 -12.83 -13.07 0.95
C ARG A 67 -12.71 -14.52 0.46
N GLN A 68 -11.78 -14.79 -0.46
CA GLN A 68 -11.50 -16.15 -0.92
C GLN A 68 -11.03 -17.05 0.21
N ALA A 69 -10.13 -16.57 1.08
CA ALA A 69 -9.67 -17.33 2.24
C ALA A 69 -10.82 -17.64 3.22
N CYS A 70 -11.72 -16.68 3.45
CA CYS A 70 -12.88 -16.86 4.31
C CYS A 70 -13.88 -17.89 3.75
N GLN A 71 -14.16 -17.86 2.43
CA GLN A 71 -15.00 -18.87 1.78
C GLN A 71 -14.35 -20.26 1.78
N HIS A 72 -13.04 -20.34 1.56
CA HIS A 72 -12.32 -21.62 1.58
C HIS A 72 -12.32 -22.25 2.98
N ALA A 73 -12.26 -21.45 4.05
CA ALA A 73 -12.40 -21.92 5.42
C ALA A 73 -13.80 -22.49 5.74
N ILE A 74 -14.86 -21.89 5.19
CA ILE A 74 -16.24 -22.40 5.31
C ILE A 74 -16.42 -23.71 4.54
N TYR A 75 -15.89 -23.80 3.31
CA TYR A 75 -15.95 -25.02 2.49
C TYR A 75 -15.15 -26.20 3.08
N ASN A 76 -14.06 -25.93 3.80
CA ASN A 76 -13.29 -26.97 4.49
C ASN A 76 -13.93 -27.47 5.79
N GLY A 77 -15.18 -27.07 6.10
CA GLY A 77 -16.00 -27.74 7.11
C GLY A 77 -15.53 -27.56 8.56
N ALA A 78 -14.94 -26.43 8.91
CA ALA A 78 -14.71 -26.09 10.31
C ALA A 78 -16.01 -25.55 10.94
N LEU A 79 -16.88 -26.48 11.35
CA LEU A 79 -17.87 -26.29 12.41
C LEU A 79 -17.24 -26.74 13.74
#